data_AF-A0A7V0T7I6-F1
#
_entry.id   AF-A0A7V0T7I6-F1
#
_cell.length_a   1.000
_cell.length_b   1.000
_cell.length_c   1.000
_cell.angle_alpha   90.00
_cell.angle_beta   90.00
_cell.angle_gamma   90.00
#
_symmetry.space_group_name_H-M   'P 1'
#
loop_
_entity.id
_entity.type
_entity.pdbx_description
1 polymer ?
#
loop_
_entity_poly.entity_id
_entity_poly.type
_entity_poly.pdbx_seq_one_letter_code
_entity_poly.pdbx_strand_id
1 'polypeptide(L)'
;MDKIGPTDYGIEPEVLLEFIDESQEQLDKTINICIENEGKVLGAKAIDEIFRTVHAIKGNSAFLNLMKIKNLAHSLENLMNLVRMGNAHFKGEVADKIISGIEMIQEMLGSVKAGKPESYDPDGLKKT
;
A
#
# COMPACT_ATOMS: atom_id res chain seq x y z
N MET A 1 -2.26 1.80 28.30
CA MET A 1 -2.80 1.75 26.93
C MET A 1 -2.75 0.29 26.53
N ASP A 2 -3.92 -0.33 26.41
CA ASP A 2 -4.03 -1.73 26.01
C ASP A 2 -3.49 -1.87 24.58
N LYS A 3 -2.61 -2.85 24.37
CA LYS A 3 -2.07 -3.16 23.03
C LYS A 3 -3.22 -3.71 22.21
N ILE A 4 -3.46 -3.16 21.01
CA ILE A 4 -4.40 -3.77 20.08
C ILE A 4 -3.70 -4.99 19.48
N GLY A 5 -4.10 -6.18 19.91
CA GLY A 5 -3.50 -7.44 19.48
C GLY A 5 -4.17 -7.98 18.21
N PRO A 6 -3.53 -8.91 17.49
CA PRO A 6 -4.15 -9.60 16.35
C PRO A 6 -5.52 -10.22 16.67
N THR A 7 -5.72 -10.64 17.92
CA THR A 7 -6.99 -11.19 18.43
C THR A 7 -8.14 -10.20 18.44
N ASP A 8 -7.87 -8.89 18.47
CA ASP A 8 -8.90 -7.85 18.51
C ASP A 8 -9.59 -7.66 17.15
N TYR A 9 -9.02 -8.23 16.08
CA TYR A 9 -9.63 -8.27 14.76
C TYR A 9 -10.53 -9.49 14.52
N GLY A 10 -10.58 -10.45 15.47
CA GLY A 10 -11.32 -11.71 15.29
C GLY A 10 -10.69 -12.65 14.26
N ILE A 11 -9.40 -12.47 13.98
CA ILE A 11 -8.64 -13.19 12.97
C ILE A 11 -7.55 -14.02 13.65
N GLU A 12 -7.24 -15.19 13.11
CA GLU A 12 -6.11 -15.97 13.57
C GLU A 12 -4.81 -15.17 13.41
N PRO A 13 -4.02 -14.98 14.49
CA PRO A 13 -2.83 -14.14 14.46
C PRO A 13 -1.83 -14.53 13.36
N GLU A 14 -1.74 -15.81 13.02
CA GLU A 14 -0.87 -16.34 11.97
C GLU A 14 -1.27 -15.82 10.59
N VAL A 15 -2.57 -15.84 10.25
CA VAL A 15 -3.11 -15.31 8.99
C VAL A 15 -2.83 -13.83 8.83
N LEU A 16 -2.97 -13.05 9.91
CA LEU A 16 -2.66 -11.62 9.89
C LEU A 16 -1.17 -11.37 9.65
N LEU A 17 -0.29 -12.12 10.32
CA LEU A 17 1.16 -11.95 10.19
C LEU A 17 1.67 -12.38 8.80
N GLU A 18 1.15 -13.49 8.26
CA GLU A 18 1.46 -13.93 6.89
C GLU A 18 1.05 -12.86 5.87
N PHE A 19 -0.18 -12.35 5.97
CA PHE A 19 -0.64 -11.26 5.12
C PHE A 19 0.27 -10.03 5.20
N ILE A 20 0.67 -9.62 6.41
CA ILE A 20 1.53 -8.44 6.60
C ILE A 20 2.88 -8.66 5.92
N ASP A 21 3.51 -9.83 6.13
CA ASP A 21 4.84 -10.11 5.61
C ASP A 21 4.85 -10.23 4.09
N GLU A 22 3.88 -10.92 3.51
CA GLU A 22 3.70 -10.98 2.06
C GLU A 22 3.42 -9.60 1.45
N SER A 23 2.57 -8.82 2.11
CA SER A 23 2.22 -7.47 1.66
C SER A 23 3.43 -6.54 1.67
N GLN A 24 4.26 -6.59 2.71
CA GLN A 24 5.48 -5.77 2.76
C GLN A 24 6.42 -6.10 1.60
N GLU A 25 6.66 -7.39 1.33
CA GLU A 25 7.52 -7.81 0.21
C GLU A 25 6.97 -7.37 -1.15
N GLN A 26 5.65 -7.48 -1.36
CA GLN A 26 5.01 -7.04 -2.59
C GLN A 26 5.07 -5.51 -2.76
N LEU A 27 4.88 -4.75 -1.68
CA LEU A 27 4.94 -3.29 -1.71
C LEU A 27 6.37 -2.80 -1.95
N ASP A 28 7.39 -3.45 -1.39
CA ASP A 28 8.80 -3.14 -1.67
C ASP A 28 9.14 -3.32 -3.16
N LYS A 29 8.72 -4.44 -3.75
CA LYS A 29 8.85 -4.67 -5.20
C LYS A 29 8.12 -3.59 -6.01
N THR A 30 6.93 -3.21 -5.57
CA THR A 30 6.12 -2.19 -6.25
C THR A 30 6.77 -0.81 -6.19
N ILE A 31 7.34 -0.42 -5.04
CA ILE A 31 8.11 0.83 -4.90
C ILE A 31 9.32 0.82 -5.83
N ASN A 32 10.07 -0.28 -5.89
CA ASN A 32 11.21 -0.39 -6.81
C ASN A 32 10.80 -0.20 -8.27
N ILE A 33 9.68 -0.80 -8.70
CA ILE A 33 9.12 -0.57 -10.04
C ILE A 33 8.81 0.91 -10.26
N CYS A 34 8.18 1.58 -9.28
CA CYS A 34 7.87 3.00 -9.36
C CYS A 34 9.13 3.86 -9.52
N ILE A 35 10.15 3.63 -8.70
CA ILE A 35 11.43 4.39 -8.70
C ILE A 35 12.20 4.13 -10.00
N GLU A 36 12.35 2.87 -10.43
CA GLU A 36 13.07 2.52 -11.66
C GLU A 36 12.45 3.16 -12.92
N ASN A 37 11.15 3.45 -12.86
CA ASN A 37 10.39 4.04 -13.95
C ASN A 37 10.05 5.53 -13.73
N GLU A 38 10.57 6.16 -12.69
CA GLU A 38 10.35 7.56 -12.41
C GLU A 38 10.89 8.45 -13.55
N GLY A 39 10.10 9.44 -13.96
CA GLY A 39 10.43 10.34 -15.07
C GLY A 39 10.36 9.69 -16.47
N LYS A 40 9.99 8.41 -16.58
CA LYS A 40 9.83 7.68 -17.84
C LYS A 40 8.35 7.45 -18.15
N VAL A 41 8.06 7.10 -19.41
CA VAL A 41 6.74 6.58 -19.77
C VAL A 41 6.64 5.15 -19.24
N LEU A 42 5.79 4.92 -18.23
CA LEU A 42 5.54 3.57 -17.73
C LEU A 42 4.95 2.69 -18.83
N GLY A 43 5.55 1.51 -19.01
CA GLY A 43 4.99 0.48 -19.87
C GLY A 43 3.72 -0.13 -19.26
N ALA A 44 2.79 -0.59 -20.11
CA ALA A 44 1.53 -1.20 -19.68
C ALA A 44 1.71 -2.34 -18.66
N LYS A 45 2.79 -3.13 -18.79
CA LYS A 45 3.13 -4.20 -17.84
C LYS A 45 3.38 -3.67 -16.42
N ALA A 46 4.16 -2.58 -16.28
CA ALA A 46 4.46 -1.98 -14.97
C ALA A 46 3.20 -1.37 -14.35
N ILE A 47 2.36 -0.71 -15.15
CA ILE A 47 1.07 -0.16 -14.71
C ILE A 47 0.17 -1.27 -14.16
N ASP A 48 0.04 -2.37 -14.90
CA ASP A 48 -0.79 -3.51 -14.48
C ASP A 48 -0.25 -4.19 -13.22
N GLU A 49 1.07 -4.27 -13.07
CA GLU A 49 1.71 -4.85 -11.89
C GLU A 49 1.44 -4.02 -10.63
N ILE A 50 1.69 -2.70 -10.68
CA ILE A 50 1.39 -1.79 -9.57
C ILE A 50 -0.11 -1.83 -9.22
N PHE A 51 -0.98 -1.79 -10.24
CA PHE A 51 -2.44 -1.84 -10.03
C PHE A 51 -2.87 -3.14 -9.34
N ARG A 52 -2.35 -4.29 -9.75
CA ARG A 52 -2.69 -5.59 -9.16
C ARG A 52 -2.25 -5.69 -7.70
N THR A 53 -1.05 -5.21 -7.37
CA THR A 53 -0.59 -5.17 -5.97
C THR A 53 -1.56 -4.36 -5.11
N VAL A 54 -1.86 -3.12 -5.52
CA VAL A 54 -2.77 -2.24 -4.77
C VAL A 54 -4.18 -2.85 -4.65
N HIS A 55 -4.68 -3.48 -5.72
CA HIS A 55 -5.97 -4.17 -5.73
C HIS A 55 -6.01 -5.34 -4.74
N ALA A 56 -4.96 -6.16 -4.69
CA ALA A 56 -4.84 -7.28 -3.76
C ALA A 56 -4.82 -6.80 -2.31
N ILE A 57 -4.01 -5.78 -2.01
CA ILE A 57 -3.96 -5.16 -0.68
C ILE A 57 -5.33 -4.64 -0.25
N LYS A 58 -6.08 -3.97 -1.14
CA LYS A 58 -7.44 -3.50 -0.85
C LYS A 58 -8.36 -4.67 -0.47
N GLY A 59 -8.35 -5.75 -1.25
CA GLY A 59 -9.20 -6.93 -1.02
C GLY A 59 -8.87 -7.62 0.29
N ASN A 60 -7.59 -7.90 0.52
CA ASN A 60 -7.13 -8.60 1.72
C ASN A 60 -7.32 -7.75 2.99
N SER A 61 -7.06 -6.44 2.91
CA SER A 61 -7.31 -5.53 4.04
C SER A 61 -8.80 -5.44 4.40
N ALA A 62 -9.70 -5.50 3.42
CA ALA A 62 -11.13 -5.59 3.68
C ALA A 62 -11.52 -6.90 4.38
N PHE A 63 -10.96 -8.02 3.94
CA PHE A 63 -11.16 -9.33 4.56
C PHE A 63 -10.65 -9.37 6.00
N LEU A 64 -9.52 -8.72 6.26
CA LEU A 64 -8.87 -8.67 7.56
C LEU A 64 -9.34 -7.50 8.45
N ASN A 65 -10.38 -6.77 8.04
CA ASN A 65 -10.93 -5.62 8.75
C ASN A 65 -9.90 -4.50 9.06
N LEU A 66 -8.87 -4.36 8.22
CA LEU A 66 -7.87 -3.29 8.25
C LEU A 66 -8.38 -2.11 7.42
N MET A 67 -9.34 -1.39 8.00
CA MET A 67 -10.20 -0.47 7.25
C MET A 67 -9.49 0.81 6.79
N LYS A 68 -8.48 1.30 7.51
CA LYS A 68 -7.72 2.49 7.06
C LYS A 68 -6.81 2.13 5.89
N ILE A 69 -6.11 1.01 5.98
CA ILE A 69 -5.27 0.47 4.90
C ILE A 69 -6.13 0.20 3.67
N LYS A 70 -7.26 -0.48 3.82
CA LYS A 70 -8.23 -0.72 2.74
C LYS A 70 -8.63 0.58 2.05
N ASN A 71 -8.97 1.62 2.81
CA ASN A 71 -9.44 2.89 2.24
C ASN A 71 -8.32 3.62 1.48
N LEU A 72 -7.09 3.61 1.99
CA LEU A 72 -5.94 4.17 1.29
C LEU A 72 -5.60 3.39 0.02
N ALA A 73 -5.60 2.06 0.07
CA ALA A 73 -5.41 1.20 -1.10
C ALA A 73 -6.48 1.45 -2.17
N HIS A 74 -7.73 1.69 -1.77
CA HIS A 74 -8.79 2.07 -2.70
C HIS A 74 -8.53 3.42 -3.39
N SER A 75 -8.05 4.43 -2.66
CA SER A 75 -7.67 5.72 -3.24
C SER A 75 -6.52 5.57 -4.25
N LEU A 76 -5.51 4.76 -3.92
CA LEU A 76 -4.41 4.43 -4.83
C LEU A 76 -4.87 3.68 -6.07
N GLU A 77 -5.77 2.71 -5.90
CA GLU A 77 -6.36 1.95 -7.01
C GLU A 77 -7.07 2.88 -8.00
N ASN A 78 -7.84 3.84 -7.49
CA ASN A 78 -8.53 4.83 -8.31
C ASN A 78 -7.55 5.71 -9.11
N LEU A 79 -6.47 6.17 -8.48
CA LEU A 79 -5.43 6.95 -9.16
C LEU A 79 -4.70 6.12 -10.21
N MET A 80 -4.33 4.88 -9.89
CA MET A 80 -3.71 3.95 -10.84
C MET A 80 -4.64 3.59 -12.00
N ASN A 81 -5.95 3.52 -11.77
CA ASN A 81 -6.92 3.28 -12.84
C ASN A 81 -6.95 4.45 -13.84
N LEU A 82 -6.81 5.70 -13.37
CA LEU A 82 -6.68 6.86 -14.27
C LEU A 82 -5.42 6.75 -15.14
N VAL A 83 -4.30 6.31 -14.57
CA VAL A 83 -3.06 6.06 -15.32
C VAL A 83 -3.27 4.95 -16.36
N ARG A 84 -3.89 3.83 -15.96
CA ARG A 84 -4.18 2.69 -16.84
C ARG A 84 -5.10 3.04 -18.00
N MET A 85 -6.08 3.92 -17.78
CA MET A 85 -6.98 4.40 -18.82
C MET A 85 -6.37 5.47 -19.73
N GLY A 86 -5.14 5.93 -19.45
CA GLY A 86 -4.51 7.04 -20.17
C GLY A 86 -5.06 8.42 -19.81
N ASN A 87 -5.86 8.53 -18.76
CA ASN A 87 -6.44 9.78 -18.26
C ASN A 87 -5.47 10.56 -17.36
N ALA A 88 -4.38 9.91 -16.92
CA ALA A 88 -3.28 10.51 -16.17
C ALA A 88 -1.94 9.89 -16.61
N HIS A 89 -0.84 10.57 -16.33
CA HIS A 89 0.50 10.06 -16.57
C HIS A 89 1.21 9.83 -15.23
N PHE A 90 1.87 8.69 -15.09
CA PHE A 90 2.73 8.40 -13.93
C PHE A 90 4.00 9.26 -14.00
N LYS A 91 3.92 10.50 -13.50
CA LYS A 91 5.03 11.46 -13.44
C LYS A 91 4.73 12.57 -12.44
N GLY A 92 5.78 13.20 -11.89
CA GLY A 92 5.67 14.29 -10.94
C GLY A 92 4.70 13.95 -9.82
N GLU A 93 3.79 14.87 -9.51
CA GLU A 93 2.83 14.74 -8.42
C GLU A 93 2.01 13.42 -8.43
N VAL A 94 1.72 12.85 -9.60
CA VAL A 94 1.00 11.56 -9.69
C VAL A 94 1.88 10.42 -9.20
N ALA A 95 3.14 10.38 -9.62
CA ALA A 95 4.09 9.36 -9.17
C ALA A 95 4.36 9.51 -7.67
N ASP A 96 4.59 10.74 -7.20
CA ASP A 96 4.84 11.05 -5.79
C ASP A 96 3.68 10.57 -4.90
N LYS A 97 2.43 10.85 -5.31
CA LYS A 97 1.23 10.41 -4.58
C LYS A 97 1.07 8.89 -4.54
N ILE A 98 1.45 8.19 -5.61
CA ILE A 98 1.37 6.73 -5.64
C ILE A 98 2.44 6.13 -4.74
N ILE A 99 3.69 6.58 -4.85
CA ILE A 99 4.82 6.10 -4.04
C ILE A 99 4.55 6.37 -2.56
N SER A 100 4.26 7.61 -2.19
CA SER A 100 3.97 7.97 -0.79
C SER A 100 2.78 7.20 -0.21
N GLY A 101 1.72 6.98 -0.99
CA GLY A 101 0.60 6.18 -0.52
C GLY A 101 0.96 4.70 -0.30
N ILE A 102 1.85 4.14 -1.11
CA ILE A 102 2.37 2.77 -0.91
C ILE A 102 3.21 2.70 0.37
N GLU A 103 4.10 3.66 0.60
CA GLU A 103 4.92 3.75 1.82
C GLU A 103 4.05 3.91 3.07
N MET A 104 3.00 4.73 3.00
CA MET A 104 2.01 4.88 4.08
C MET A 104 1.33 3.55 4.41
N ILE A 105 0.99 2.73 3.41
CA ILE A 105 0.44 1.38 3.64
C ILE A 105 1.47 0.50 4.36
N GLN A 106 2.73 0.50 3.92
CA GLN A 106 3.78 -0.29 4.57
C GLN A 106 3.96 0.10 6.05
N GLU A 107 3.95 1.39 6.35
CA GLU A 107 4.06 1.87 7.72
C GLU A 107 2.86 1.48 8.59
N MET A 108 1.64 1.56 8.02
CA MET A 108 0.44 1.09 8.71
C MET A 108 0.50 -0.41 8.99
N LEU A 109 0.96 -1.23 8.04
CA LEU A 109 1.18 -2.66 8.23
C LEU A 109 2.22 -2.94 9.33
N GLY A 110 3.32 -2.18 9.35
CA GLY A 110 4.33 -2.24 10.40
C GLY A 110 3.77 -1.88 11.79
N SER A 111 2.89 -0.87 11.86
CA SER A 111 2.18 -0.51 13.10
C SER A 111 1.29 -1.65 13.59
N VAL A 112 0.52 -2.26 12.70
CA VAL A 112 -0.33 -3.43 13.03
C VAL A 112 0.52 -4.60 13.51
N LYS A 113 1.64 -4.89 12.83
CA LYS A 113 2.60 -5.94 13.26
C LYS A 113 3.15 -5.70 14.66
N ALA A 114 3.33 -4.44 15.05
CA ALA A 114 3.80 -4.04 16.38
C ALA A 114 2.68 -4.01 17.45
N GLY A 115 1.45 -4.43 17.13
CA GLY A 115 0.30 -4.39 18.03
C GLY A 115 -0.22 -2.98 18.29
N LYS A 116 -0.09 -2.08 17.30
CA LYS A 116 -0.60 -0.72 17.32
C LYS A 116 -1.75 -0.57 16.31
N PRO A 117 -2.61 0.46 16.45
CA PRO A 117 -3.60 0.78 15.44
C PRO A 117 -2.98 1.03 14.06
N GLU A 118 -3.79 0.96 13.01
CA GLU A 118 -3.41 1.42 11.66
C GLU A 118 -3.04 2.92 11.72
N SER A 119 -1.74 3.21 11.72
CA SER A 119 -1.18 4.57 11.82
C SER A 119 0.07 4.70 10.96
N TYR A 120 0.32 5.92 10.50
CA TYR A 120 1.54 6.32 9.80
C TYR A 120 1.97 7.69 10.34
N ASP A 121 3.26 8.00 10.27
CA ASP A 121 3.83 9.30 10.60
C ASP A 121 3.99 10.14 9.32
N PRO A 122 3.13 11.15 9.09
CA PRO A 122 3.21 11.99 7.90
C PRO A 122 4.52 12.78 7.78
N ASP A 123 5.24 13.00 8.89
CA ASP A 123 6.54 13.69 8.89
C ASP A 123 7.71 12.71 8.73
N GLY A 124 7.47 11.40 8.90
CA GLY A 124 8.46 10.33 8.75
C GLY A 124 8.81 10.01 7.30
N LEU A 125 7.90 10.26 6.36
CA LEU A 125 8.07 9.99 4.92
C LEU A 125 8.99 10.99 4.21
N LYS A 126 9.42 12.07 4.87
CA LYS A 126 10.41 13.02 4.33
C LYS A 126 11.84 12.58 4.65
N LYS A 127 12.30 11.47 4.08
CA LYS A 127 13.73 11.12 4.08
C LYS A 127 14.15 10.40 2.81
N THR A 128 14.19 11.13 1.69
CA THR A 128 15.13 10.88 0.60
C THR A 128 15.28 12.13 -0.26
#